data_AF-A0A093QQD0-F1
#
_entry.id   AF-A0A093QQD0-F1
#
_cell.length_a   1.000
_cell.length_b   1.000
_cell.length_c   1.000
_cell.angle_alpha   90.00
_cell.angle_beta   90.00
_cell.angle_gamma   90.00
#
_symmetry.space_group_name_H-M   'P 1'
#
loop_
_entity.id
_entity.type
_entity.pdbx_description
1 polymer ?
#
loop_
_entity_poly.entity_id
_entity_poly.type
_entity_poly.pdbx_seq_one_letter_code
_entity_poly.pdbx_strand_id
1 'polypeptide(L)'
;LVVTPCYYRGAMTSAALIQHYTGVADASPIPMVLYSVPANTGLDLPLEAVLTLAQHPNILGIKDSGGDITRMGLMVHKTQQEDFLLVSPGASGGVCALANVLGAPLCQLDCLCREGRWQEARDLQHRLIEPNMAVSGQHSLGCLRVGVPGHGRAGG
;
A
#
# COMPACT_ATOMS: atom_id res chain seq x y z
N LEU A 1 0.60 10.62 2.29
CA LEU A 1 0.23 9.65 1.22
C LEU A 1 -0.43 10.42 0.11
N VAL A 2 0.06 10.29 -1.13
CA VAL A 2 -0.47 11.00 -2.30
C VAL A 2 -0.88 9.96 -3.34
N VAL A 3 -2.18 9.93 -3.68
CA VAL A 3 -2.76 8.98 -4.64
C VAL A 3 -2.50 9.41 -6.07
N THR A 4 -2.30 8.45 -6.96
CA THR A 4 -2.14 8.70 -8.40
C THR A 4 -3.37 9.43 -8.96
N PRO A 5 -3.21 10.64 -9.54
CA PRO A 5 -4.29 11.32 -10.23
C PRO A 5 -4.84 10.42 -11.33
N CYS A 6 -6.16 10.25 -11.38
CA CYS A 6 -6.77 9.21 -12.19
C CYS A 6 -8.04 9.64 -12.94
N TYR A 7 -8.41 10.92 -12.93
CA TYR A 7 -9.61 11.36 -13.64
C TYR A 7 -9.39 11.32 -15.16
N TYR A 8 -8.28 11.90 -15.64
CA TYR A 8 -7.87 11.89 -17.04
C TYR A 8 -6.87 10.77 -17.34
N ARG A 9 -7.22 9.50 -17.07
CA ARG A 9 -6.29 8.35 -17.16
C ARG A 9 -5.44 8.31 -18.42
N GLY A 10 -6.04 8.55 -19.59
CA GLY A 10 -5.32 8.52 -20.87
C GLY A 10 -4.20 9.56 -21.00
N ALA A 11 -4.22 10.62 -20.19
CA ALA A 11 -3.18 11.64 -20.14
C ALA A 11 -2.17 11.42 -18.99
N MET A 12 -2.37 10.43 -18.12
CA MET A 12 -1.49 10.13 -16.99
C MET A 12 -0.30 9.28 -17.44
N THR A 13 0.52 9.85 -18.31
CA THR A 13 1.79 9.24 -18.74
C THR A 13 2.80 9.23 -17.60
N SER A 14 3.84 8.39 -17.70
CA SER A 14 4.92 8.35 -16.69
C SER A 14 5.55 9.72 -16.48
N ALA A 15 5.76 10.51 -17.55
CA ALA A 15 6.27 11.87 -17.46
C ALA A 15 5.33 12.81 -16.70
N ALA A 16 4.02 12.76 -16.98
CA ALA A 16 3.02 13.58 -16.29
C ALA A 16 2.95 13.24 -14.79
N LEU A 17 3.02 11.94 -14.46
CA LEU A 17 3.00 11.46 -13.08
C LEU A 17 4.28 11.84 -12.33
N ILE A 18 5.46 11.70 -12.95
CA ILE A 18 6.73 12.16 -12.38
C ILE A 18 6.65 13.66 -12.08
N GLN A 19 6.27 14.47 -13.07
CA GLN A 19 6.15 15.92 -12.89
C GLN A 19 5.18 16.29 -11.76
N HIS A 20 4.03 15.63 -11.70
CA HIS A 20 3.05 15.84 -10.63
C HIS A 20 3.66 15.55 -9.26
N TYR A 21 4.25 14.37 -9.08
CA TYR A 21 4.79 13.97 -7.78
C TYR A 21 6.02 14.79 -7.38
N THR A 22 6.93 15.10 -8.30
CA THR A 22 8.07 15.99 -8.04
C THR A 22 7.60 17.37 -7.59
N GLY A 23 6.64 17.98 -8.29
CA GLY A 23 6.13 19.30 -7.88
C GLY A 23 5.46 19.30 -6.50
N VAL A 24 4.75 18.21 -6.16
CA VAL A 24 4.20 18.03 -4.80
C VAL A 24 5.31 17.82 -3.78
N ALA A 25 6.32 17.01 -4.09
CA ALA A 25 7.44 16.72 -3.20
C ALA A 25 8.30 17.96 -2.93
N ASP A 26 8.56 18.78 -3.94
CA ASP A 26 9.32 20.04 -3.83
C ASP A 26 8.62 21.06 -2.93
N ALA A 27 7.28 21.13 -3.02
CA ALA A 27 6.47 22.08 -2.25
C ALA A 27 6.07 21.57 -0.86
N SER A 28 6.23 20.27 -0.59
CA SER A 28 5.75 19.66 0.65
C SER A 28 6.72 19.90 1.82
N PRO A 29 6.26 20.46 2.95
CA PRO A 29 7.08 20.62 4.15
C PRO A 29 7.31 19.31 4.92
N ILE A 30 6.68 18.22 4.49
CA ILE A 30 6.78 16.89 5.11
C ILE A 30 7.07 15.81 4.05
N PRO A 31 7.69 14.68 4.45
CA PRO A 31 7.91 13.58 3.55
C PRO A 31 6.63 12.98 2.98
N MET A 32 6.70 12.54 1.73
CA MET A 32 5.57 11.92 1.04
C MET A 32 5.82 10.45 0.72
N VAL A 33 4.70 9.73 0.61
CA VAL A 33 4.64 8.33 0.21
C VAL A 33 3.68 8.25 -0.96
N LEU A 34 4.15 7.71 -2.08
CA LEU A 34 3.36 7.45 -3.29
C LEU A 34 2.27 6.44 -2.97
N TYR A 35 1.12 6.51 -3.63
CA TYR A 35 0.03 5.56 -3.42
C TYR A 35 -0.58 5.07 -4.73
N SER A 36 -0.28 3.81 -5.07
CA SER A 36 -0.88 3.07 -6.18
C SER A 36 -2.04 2.20 -5.69
N VAL A 37 -3.25 2.44 -6.19
CA VAL A 37 -4.45 1.66 -5.86
C VAL A 37 -5.33 1.43 -7.09
N PRO A 38 -4.92 0.53 -8.00
CA PRO A 38 -5.59 0.32 -9.30
C PRO A 38 -7.06 -0.07 -9.18
N ALA A 39 -7.43 -0.79 -8.12
CA ALA A 39 -8.83 -1.15 -7.84
C ALA A 39 -9.76 0.08 -7.73
N ASN A 40 -9.23 1.25 -7.37
CA ASN A 40 -9.97 2.52 -7.28
C ASN A 40 -9.64 3.48 -8.42
N THR A 41 -8.38 3.53 -8.87
CA THR A 41 -7.94 4.50 -9.88
C THR A 41 -8.12 4.01 -11.30
N GLY A 42 -8.17 2.69 -11.52
CA GLY A 42 -8.07 2.06 -12.83
C GLY A 42 -6.71 2.26 -13.50
N LEU A 43 -5.67 2.59 -12.72
CA LEU A 43 -4.34 2.92 -13.21
C LEU A 43 -3.28 2.52 -12.16
N ASP A 44 -2.32 1.70 -12.58
CA ASP A 44 -1.07 1.49 -11.87
C ASP A 44 -0.12 2.66 -12.08
N LEU A 45 0.57 3.09 -11.00
CA LEU A 45 1.71 4.00 -11.15
C LEU A 45 2.83 3.25 -11.89
N PRO A 46 3.32 3.67 -13.07
CA PRO A 46 4.30 2.90 -13.82
C PRO A 46 5.60 2.68 -13.04
N LEU A 47 6.25 1.52 -13.21
CA LEU A 47 7.43 1.16 -12.40
C LEU A 47 8.56 2.16 -12.61
N GLU A 48 8.82 2.54 -13.86
CA GLU A 48 9.84 3.52 -14.23
C GLU A 48 9.60 4.87 -13.55
N ALA A 49 8.34 5.30 -13.41
CA ALA A 49 8.01 6.52 -12.68
C ALA A 49 8.34 6.38 -11.19
N VAL A 50 8.02 5.23 -10.57
CA VAL A 50 8.36 4.96 -9.17
C VAL A 50 9.88 5.02 -8.96
N LEU A 51 10.67 4.41 -9.84
CA LEU A 51 12.13 4.37 -9.71
C LEU A 51 12.78 5.74 -9.88
N THR A 52 12.24 6.59 -10.77
CA THR A 52 12.68 7.98 -10.88
C THR A 52 12.33 8.77 -9.62
N LEU A 53 11.10 8.62 -9.12
CA LEU A 53 10.64 9.33 -7.93
C LEU A 53 11.32 8.87 -6.64
N ALA A 54 11.77 7.62 -6.57
CA ALA A 54 12.50 7.07 -5.41
C ALA A 54 13.82 7.80 -5.12
N GLN A 55 14.41 8.46 -6.12
CA GLN A 55 15.64 9.24 -5.97
C GLN A 55 15.40 10.62 -5.32
N HIS A 56 14.14 11.03 -5.16
CA HIS A 56 13.81 12.34 -4.63
C HIS A 56 13.89 12.33 -3.08
N PRO A 57 14.63 13.27 -2.44
CA PRO A 57 14.90 13.20 -1.00
C PRO A 57 13.65 13.32 -0.11
N ASN A 58 12.57 13.91 -0.64
CA ASN A 58 11.30 14.05 0.08
C ASN A 58 10.27 12.94 -0.23
N ILE A 59 10.63 11.93 -1.04
CA ILE A 59 9.76 10.80 -1.39
C ILE A 59 10.34 9.54 -0.75
N LEU A 60 9.78 9.13 0.39
CA LEU A 60 10.36 8.05 1.21
C LEU A 60 9.78 6.66 0.94
N GLY A 61 8.91 6.53 -0.07
CA GLY A 61 8.34 5.22 -0.36
C GLY A 61 7.07 5.23 -1.18
N ILE A 62 6.50 4.04 -1.29
CA ILE A 62 5.23 3.77 -1.95
C ILE A 62 4.40 2.77 -1.17
N LYS A 63 3.12 3.06 -1.03
CA LYS A 63 2.10 2.08 -0.71
C LYS A 63 1.55 1.51 -2.01
N ASP A 64 1.71 0.21 -2.24
CA ASP A 64 1.16 -0.49 -3.41
C ASP A 64 -0.01 -1.38 -2.98
N SER A 65 -1.17 -1.22 -3.63
CA SER A 65 -2.37 -2.03 -3.39
C SER A 65 -2.77 -2.87 -4.61
N GLY A 66 -1.91 -2.98 -5.62
CA GLY A 66 -2.14 -3.80 -6.82
C GLY A 66 -1.94 -5.31 -6.59
N GLY A 67 -1.16 -5.70 -5.59
CA GLY A 67 -0.98 -7.10 -5.19
C GLY A 67 -0.04 -7.93 -6.08
N ASP A 68 0.60 -7.32 -7.08
CA ASP A 68 1.60 -7.99 -7.93
C ASP A 68 2.95 -8.12 -7.19
N ILE A 69 3.21 -9.32 -6.66
CA ILE A 69 4.44 -9.63 -5.93
C ILE A 69 5.70 -9.55 -6.78
N THR A 70 5.61 -9.82 -8.09
CA THR A 70 6.75 -9.75 -9.01
C THR A 70 7.17 -8.30 -9.21
N ARG A 71 6.20 -7.43 -9.45
CA ARG A 71 6.41 -5.99 -9.55
C ARG A 71 6.97 -5.40 -8.27
N MET A 72 6.41 -5.79 -7.11
CA MET A 72 6.90 -5.36 -5.80
C MET A 72 8.34 -5.81 -5.54
N GLY A 73 8.68 -7.06 -5.83
CA GLY A 73 10.05 -7.56 -5.70
C GLY A 73 11.04 -6.83 -6.60
N LEU A 74 10.65 -6.55 -7.85
CA LEU A 74 11.48 -5.79 -8.79
C LEU A 74 11.69 -4.35 -8.32
N MET A 75 10.68 -3.72 -7.72
CA MET A 75 10.76 -2.38 -7.15
C MET A 75 11.76 -2.34 -5.99
N VAL A 76 11.61 -3.24 -5.00
CA VAL A 76 12.55 -3.37 -3.87
C VAL A 76 13.97 -3.60 -4.37
N HIS A 77 14.15 -4.48 -5.37
CA HIS A 77 15.46 -4.76 -5.94
C HIS A 77 16.11 -3.54 -6.61
N LYS A 78 15.32 -2.71 -7.30
CA LYS A 78 15.84 -1.54 -8.04
C LYS A 78 16.01 -0.29 -7.18
N THR A 79 15.40 -0.22 -6.00
CA THR A 79 15.53 0.93 -5.07
C THR A 79 16.47 0.64 -3.88
N GLN A 80 17.30 -0.40 -3.94
CA GLN A 80 18.18 -0.80 -2.83
C GLN A 80 19.20 0.27 -2.40
N GLN A 81 19.50 1.23 -3.28
CA GLN A 81 20.46 2.32 -3.01
C GLN A 81 19.76 3.61 -2.57
N GLU A 82 18.43 3.63 -2.54
CA GLU A 82 17.63 4.80 -2.17
C GLU A 82 17.02 4.60 -0.77
N ASP A 83 16.77 5.70 -0.05
CA ASP A 83 15.99 5.67 1.21
C ASP A 83 14.49 5.58 0.91
N PHE A 84 14.08 4.45 0.32
CA PHE A 84 12.75 4.25 -0.25
C PHE A 84 12.08 2.97 0.25
N LEU A 85 10.96 3.13 0.96
CA LEU A 85 10.21 2.04 1.59
C LEU A 85 9.04 1.56 0.73
N LEU A 86 8.95 0.25 0.51
CA LEU A 86 7.74 -0.38 -0.02
C LEU A 86 6.82 -0.81 1.12
N VAL A 87 5.63 -0.19 1.18
CA VAL A 87 4.60 -0.47 2.19
C VAL A 87 3.48 -1.28 1.55
N SER A 88 3.56 -2.60 1.69
CA SER A 88 2.58 -3.58 1.25
C SER A 88 2.65 -4.81 2.17
N PRO A 89 1.55 -5.54 2.42
CA PRO A 89 1.60 -6.78 3.19
C PRO A 89 2.70 -7.72 2.67
N GLY A 90 3.71 -7.99 3.52
CA GLY A 90 4.86 -8.84 3.17
C GLY A 90 6.10 -8.15 2.60
N ALA A 91 6.09 -6.81 2.45
CA ALA A 91 7.28 -6.01 2.15
C ALA A 91 7.91 -5.45 3.45
N SER A 92 8.05 -4.14 3.60
CA SER A 92 8.61 -3.51 4.81
C SER A 92 7.55 -3.20 5.90
N GLY A 93 6.29 -3.58 5.67
CA GLY A 93 5.12 -3.30 6.50
C GLY A 93 3.88 -3.06 5.64
N GLY A 94 2.68 -2.95 6.21
CA GLY A 94 1.44 -2.81 5.43
C GLY A 94 0.46 -1.78 5.98
N VAL A 95 -0.21 -1.05 5.08
CA VAL A 95 -1.41 -0.23 5.41
C VAL A 95 -2.65 -1.03 5.04
N CYS A 96 -3.25 -1.69 6.04
CA CYS A 96 -4.31 -2.67 5.86
C CYS A 96 -5.66 -2.16 6.38
N ALA A 97 -6.71 -2.17 5.55
CA ALA A 97 -8.07 -1.83 5.98
C ALA A 97 -8.54 -2.74 7.13
N LEU A 98 -8.21 -4.03 7.05
CA LEU A 98 -8.54 -5.03 8.06
C LEU A 98 -7.98 -4.70 9.46
N ALA A 99 -6.91 -3.89 9.58
CA ALA A 99 -6.34 -3.51 10.88
C ALA A 99 -7.28 -2.68 11.76
N ASN A 100 -8.30 -2.05 11.18
CA ASN A 100 -9.34 -1.36 11.95
C ASN A 100 -10.20 -2.32 12.79
N VAL A 101 -10.23 -3.62 12.43
CA VAL A 101 -11.01 -4.65 13.11
C VAL A 101 -10.08 -5.70 13.73
N LEU A 102 -9.15 -6.24 12.94
CA LEU A 102 -8.19 -7.28 13.33
C LEU A 102 -6.76 -6.74 13.39
N GLY A 103 -6.55 -5.66 14.15
CA GLY A 103 -5.23 -5.05 14.33
C GLY A 103 -4.21 -6.00 14.98
N ALA A 104 -4.54 -6.62 16.11
CA ALA A 104 -3.61 -7.51 16.82
C ALA A 104 -3.19 -8.74 15.99
N PRO A 105 -4.11 -9.45 15.29
CA PRO A 105 -3.72 -10.52 14.36
C PRO A 105 -2.80 -10.06 13.23
N LEU A 106 -2.99 -8.86 12.67
CA LEU A 106 -2.12 -8.33 11.63
C LEU A 106 -0.73 -7.94 12.16
N CYS A 107 -0.65 -7.36 13.36
CA CYS A 107 0.64 -7.12 14.01
C CYS A 107 1.36 -8.45 14.32
N GLN A 108 0.63 -9.46 14.79
CA GLN A 108 1.18 -10.79 15.02
C GLN A 108 1.72 -11.41 13.74
N LEU A 109 1.00 -11.27 12.62
CA LEU A 109 1.48 -11.74 11.33
C LEU A 109 2.81 -11.08 10.92
N ASP A 110 2.93 -9.75 11.07
CA ASP A 110 4.18 -9.03 10.81
C ASP A 110 5.32 -9.51 11.72
N CYS A 111 5.07 -9.67 13.02
CA CYS A 111 6.05 -10.23 13.96
C CYS A 111 6.52 -11.63 13.56
N LEU A 112 5.61 -12.55 13.23
CA LEU A 112 5.96 -13.91 12.82
C LEU A 112 6.81 -13.92 11.55
N CYS A 113 6.50 -13.05 10.57
CA CYS A 113 7.32 -12.88 9.37
C CYS A 113 8.73 -12.36 9.70
N ARG A 114 8.84 -11.34 10.58
CA ARG A 114 10.14 -10.79 11.01
C ARG A 114 10.98 -11.78 11.82
N GLU A 115 10.35 -12.64 12.60
CA GLU A 115 10.99 -13.69 13.39
C GLU A 115 11.34 -14.95 12.57
N GLY A 116 10.94 -15.02 11.29
CA GLY A 116 11.18 -16.17 10.43
C GLY A 116 10.30 -17.39 10.75
N ARG A 117 9.19 -17.21 11.49
CA ARG A 117 8.24 -18.26 11.88
C ARG A 117 7.22 -18.52 10.76
N TRP A 118 7.73 -18.98 9.62
CA TRP A 118 6.98 -19.02 8.36
C TRP A 118 5.74 -19.93 8.37
N GLN A 119 5.77 -21.04 9.10
CA GLN A 119 4.62 -21.96 9.18
C GLN A 119 3.45 -21.28 9.90
N GLU A 120 3.70 -20.68 11.06
CA GLU A 120 2.68 -19.99 11.84
C GLU A 120 2.19 -18.71 11.14
N ALA A 121 3.10 -17.98 10.49
CA ALA A 121 2.75 -16.84 9.66
C ALA A 121 1.80 -17.24 8.52
N ARG A 122 2.08 -18.38 7.86
CA ARG A 122 1.23 -18.92 6.79
C ARG A 122 -0.16 -19.30 7.28
N ASP A 123 -0.23 -20.00 8.40
CA ASP A 123 -1.51 -20.45 8.97
C ASP A 123 -2.37 -19.24 9.39
N LEU A 124 -1.75 -18.22 9.98
CA LEU A 124 -2.42 -16.97 10.32
C LEU A 124 -2.84 -16.18 9.06
N GLN A 125 -1.96 -16.06 8.06
CA GLN A 125 -2.28 -15.43 6.78
C GLN A 125 -3.51 -16.07 6.15
N HIS A 126 -3.59 -17.40 6.07
CA HIS A 126 -4.74 -18.11 5.50
C HIS A 126 -6.06 -17.73 6.19
N ARG A 127 -6.05 -17.63 7.52
CA ARG A 127 -7.23 -17.22 8.31
C ARG A 127 -7.64 -15.77 8.09
N LEU A 128 -6.73 -14.92 7.63
CA LEU A 128 -6.97 -13.50 7.39
C LEU A 128 -7.42 -13.19 5.95
N ILE A 129 -7.31 -14.14 5.00
CA ILE A 129 -7.65 -13.92 3.58
C ILE A 129 -9.13 -13.53 3.43
N GLU A 130 -10.06 -14.37 3.88
CA GLU A 130 -11.49 -14.11 3.72
C GLU A 130 -11.95 -12.84 4.46
N PRO A 131 -11.57 -12.61 5.74
CA PRO A 131 -11.85 -11.34 6.41
C PRO A 131 -11.30 -10.12 5.65
N ASN A 132 -10.07 -10.22 5.12
CA ASN A 132 -9.46 -9.13 4.36
C ASN A 132 -10.26 -8.85 3.08
N MET A 133 -10.64 -9.89 2.33
CA MET A 133 -11.45 -9.75 1.11
C MET A 133 -12.81 -9.11 1.39
N ALA A 134 -13.47 -9.49 2.50
CA ALA A 134 -14.76 -8.94 2.89
C ALA A 134 -14.71 -7.42 3.12
N VAL A 135 -13.61 -6.89 3.67
CA VAL A 135 -13.45 -5.46 4.00
C VAL A 135 -12.72 -4.65 2.93
N SER A 136 -12.21 -5.27 1.87
CA SER A 136 -11.46 -4.60 0.78
C SER A 136 -12.14 -4.67 -0.60
N GLY A 137 -13.16 -5.51 -0.78
CA GLY A 137 -13.91 -5.64 -2.03
C GLY A 137 -14.90 -4.51 -2.33
N GLN A 138 -15.85 -4.75 -3.24
CA GLN A 138 -16.83 -3.77 -3.74
C GLN A 138 -17.67 -3.06 -2.65
N HIS A 139 -17.78 -3.66 -1.45
CA HIS A 139 -18.49 -3.09 -0.30
C HIS A 139 -17.54 -2.66 0.83
N SER A 140 -16.24 -2.48 0.55
CA SER A 140 -15.15 -2.31 1.52
C SER A 140 -15.48 -1.39 2.70
N LEU A 141 -15.92 -0.15 2.43
CA LEU A 141 -16.25 0.81 3.48
C LEU A 141 -17.52 0.42 4.27
N GLY A 142 -18.52 -0.16 3.60
CA GLY A 142 -19.75 -0.63 4.26
C GLY A 142 -19.49 -1.84 5.16
N CYS A 143 -18.77 -2.84 4.66
CA CYS A 143 -18.37 -4.01 5.43
C CYS A 143 -17.46 -3.64 6.60
N LEU A 144 -16.52 -2.71 6.39
CA LEU A 144 -15.64 -2.24 7.47
C LEU A 144 -16.45 -1.53 8.55
N ARG A 145 -17.38 -0.64 8.17
CA ARG A 145 -18.27 0.05 9.10
C ARG A 145 -19.18 -0.88 9.88
N VAL A 146 -19.60 -2.01 9.31
CA VAL A 146 -20.40 -3.03 10.03
C VAL A 146 -19.52 -3.88 10.96
N GLY A 147 -18.30 -4.20 10.56
CA GLY A 147 -17.36 -4.99 11.37
C GLY A 147 -16.82 -4.26 12.61
N VAL A 148 -16.71 -2.94 12.55
CA VAL A 148 -16.15 -2.08 13.61
C VAL A 148 -17.04 -2.02 14.88
N PRO A 149 -18.37 -1.81 14.81
CA PRO A 149 -19.30 -1.91 15.94
C PRO A 149 -19.36 -3.30 16.56
N GLY A 150 -19.27 -4.36 15.74
CA GLY A 150 -19.19 -5.75 16.23
C GLY A 150 -17.98 -6.02 17.12
N HIS A 151 -16.95 -5.16 17.06
CA HIS A 151 -15.75 -5.20 17.90
C HIS A 151 -15.71 -4.07 18.94
N GLY A 152 -16.85 -3.44 19.23
CA GLY A 152 -16.95 -2.37 20.25
C GLY A 152 -16.28 -1.06 19.85
N ARG A 153 -16.02 -0.83 18.56
CA ARG A 153 -15.44 0.41 18.02
C ARG A 153 -16.50 1.22 17.28
N ALA A 154 -16.32 2.52 17.13
CA ALA A 154 -17.27 3.38 16.43
C ALA A 154 -17.17 3.19 14.90
N GLY A 155 -18.14 2.49 14.31
CA GLY A 155 -18.39 2.48 12.87
C GLY A 155 -19.77 3.09 12.63
N GLY A 156 -19.82 4.21 11.91
CA GLY A 156 -21.06 4.94 11.59
C GLY A 156 -21.70 4.49 10.30
#